data_AF-A0A3E0MPA0-F1
#
_entry.id   AF-A0A3E0MPA0-F1
#
_cell.length_a   1.000
_cell.length_b   1.000
_cell.length_c   1.000
_cell.angle_alpha   90.00
_cell.angle_beta   90.00
_cell.angle_gamma   90.00
#
_symmetry.space_group_name_H-M   'P 1'
#
loop_
_entity.id
_entity.type
_entity.pdbx_description
1 polymer ?
#
loop_
_entity_poly.entity_id
_entity_poly.type
_entity_poly.pdbx_seq_one_letter_code
_entity_poly.pdbx_strand_id
1 'polypeptide(L)' 'MKLIRKISIGQDYKNEAMHYSVGQEVYGGHTICDILAEDDGYHIYIAKDGAQLPWKHFNKNMAVSIEYNLDY' A
#
# COMPACT_ATOMS: atom_id res chain seq x y z
N MET A 1 -5.87 0.04 -14.72
CA MET A 1 -5.18 -0.50 -13.53
C MET A 1 -6.24 -0.91 -12.53
N LYS A 2 -6.21 -2.14 -12.00
CA LYS A 2 -7.10 -2.51 -10.89
C LYS A 2 -6.52 -1.91 -9.63
N LEU A 3 -7.32 -1.12 -8.92
CA LEU A 3 -6.90 -0.45 -7.69
C LEU A 3 -6.53 -1.50 -6.64
N ILE A 4 -5.30 -1.48 -6.14
CA ILE A 4 -4.88 -2.34 -5.03
C ILE A 4 -5.49 -1.73 -3.76
N ARG A 5 -6.31 -2.52 -3.05
CA ARG A 5 -6.93 -2.10 -1.80
C ARG A 5 -5.94 -2.19 -0.64
N LYS A 6 -5.17 -3.28 -0.60
CA LYS A 6 -4.24 -3.58 0.49
C LYS A 6 -3.06 -4.41 0.01
N ILE A 7 -1.91 -4.20 0.62
CA ILE A 7 -0.79 -5.14 0.58
C ILE A 7 -0.38 -5.57 1.99
N SER A 8 0.15 -6.79 2.08
CA SER A 8 0.71 -7.35 3.32
C SER A 8 2.12 -7.86 3.06
N ILE A 9 3.07 -7.50 3.92
CA ILE A 9 4.50 -7.76 3.73
C ILE A 9 5.08 -8.34 5.01
N GLY A 10 5.59 -9.57 4.93
CA GLY A 10 6.15 -10.31 6.06
C GLY A 10 6.18 -11.80 5.79
N GLN A 11 6.88 -12.55 6.64
CA GLN A 11 7.03 -14.01 6.50
C GLN A 11 5.71 -14.76 6.73
N ASP A 12 4.90 -14.29 7.68
CA ASP A 12 3.54 -14.78 7.93
C ASP A 12 2.56 -13.66 7.62
N TYR A 13 1.82 -13.78 6.51
CA TYR A 13 0.88 -12.77 6.07
C TYR A 13 -0.24 -12.48 7.08
N LYS A 14 -0.53 -13.37 8.03
CA LYS A 14 -1.60 -13.19 9.01
C LYS A 14 -1.13 -12.56 10.31
N ASN A 15 -0.01 -13.03 10.84
CA ASN A 15 0.37 -12.73 12.23
C ASN A 15 1.56 -11.76 12.33
N GLU A 16 2.54 -11.86 11.43
CA GLU A 16 3.83 -11.14 11.51
C GLU A 16 4.07 -10.25 10.28
N ALA A 17 3.00 -9.80 9.63
CA ALA A 17 3.07 -8.96 8.43
C ALA A 17 2.70 -7.51 8.72
N MET A 18 3.41 -6.61 8.05
CA MET A 18 3.03 -5.21 7.94
C MET A 18 1.90 -5.08 6.92
N HIS A 19 0.81 -4.46 7.33
CA HIS A 19 -0.38 -4.25 6.50
C HIS A 19 -0.52 -2.77 6.12
N TYR A 20 -0.73 -2.53 4.83
CA TYR A 20 -0.99 -1.20 4.28
C TYR A 20 -2.26 -1.25 3.46
N SER A 21 -3.26 -0.45 3.83
CA SER A 21 -4.55 -0.40 3.13
C SER A 21 -4.88 1.03 2.72
N VAL A 22 -5.46 1.21 1.53
CA VAL A 22 -6.02 2.50 1.11
C VAL A 22 -7.06 2.96 2.14
N GLY A 23 -7.01 4.24 2.52
CA GLY A 23 -7.86 4.82 3.58
C GLY A 23 -7.29 4.70 5.00
N GLN A 24 -6.18 3.98 5.20
CA GLN A 24 -5.53 3.88 6.50
C GLN A 24 -4.84 5.20 6.88
N GLU A 25 -5.12 5.72 8.07
CA GLU A 25 -4.38 6.84 8.66
C GLU A 25 -2.97 6.39 9.10
N VAL A 26 -1.98 7.24 8.83
CA VAL A 26 -0.57 7.02 9.16
C VAL A 26 0.02 8.27 9.81
N TYR A 27 1.30 8.19 10.18
CA TYR A 27 2.00 9.23 10.93
C TYR A 27 1.79 10.64 10.33
N GLY A 28 1.57 11.63 11.19
CA GLY A 28 1.40 13.03 10.81
C GLY A 28 -0.01 13.40 10.31
N GLY A 29 -1.00 12.51 10.47
CA GLY A 29 -2.38 12.73 10.00
C GLY A 29 -2.50 12.63 8.49
N HIS A 30 -1.60 11.88 7.85
CA HIS A 30 -1.72 11.53 6.44
C HIS A 30 -2.54 10.26 6.29
N THR A 31 -3.15 10.08 5.13
CA THR A 31 -3.90 8.85 4.79
C THR A 31 -3.28 8.19 3.58
N ILE A 32 -3.17 6.86 3.59
CA ILE A 32 -2.78 6.10 2.38
C ILE A 32 -3.84 6.32 1.31
N CYS A 33 -3.46 6.97 0.22
CA CYS A 33 -4.37 7.33 -0.87
C CYS A 33 -4.28 6.35 -2.03
N ASP A 34 -3.08 5.87 -2.37
CA ASP A 34 -2.87 4.92 -3.45
C ASP A 34 -1.84 3.84 -3.08
N ILE A 35 -2.06 2.66 -3.64
CA ILE A 35 -1.09 1.57 -3.68
C ILE A 35 -0.99 1.12 -5.14
N LEU A 36 0.19 1.29 -5.74
CA LEU A 36 0.42 1.04 -7.16
C LEU A 36 1.44 -0.11 -7.32
N ALA A 37 1.17 -1.00 -8.27
CA ALA A 37 2.13 -2.00 -8.72
C ALA A 37 2.79 -1.51 -10.02
N GLU A 38 4.11 -1.46 -10.01
CA GLU A 38 4.97 -1.05 -11.12
C GLU A 38 6.06 -2.12 -11.36
N ASP A 39 6.84 -1.97 -12.44
CA ASP A 39 7.86 -2.95 -12.84
C ASP A 39 8.96 -3.16 -11.78
N ASP A 40 9.18 -2.16 -10.94
CA ASP A 40 10.22 -2.16 -9.91
C ASP A 40 9.69 -2.54 -8.52
N GLY A 41 8.36 -2.68 -8.33
CA GLY A 41 7.77 -3.09 -7.06
C GLY A 41 6.40 -2.46 -6.76
N TYR A 42 6.13 -2.26 -5.47
CA TYR A 42 4.91 -1.66 -4.96
C TYR A 42 5.20 -0.31 -4.32
N HIS A 43 4.49 0.71 -4.76
CA HIS A 43 4.60 2.08 -4.28
C HIS A 43 3.36 2.45 -3.47
N ILE A 44 3.58 3.02 -2.29
CA ILE A 44 2.52 3.51 -1.41
C ILE A 44 2.61 5.02 -1.35
N TYR A 45 1.50 5.68 -1.66
CA TYR A 45 1.36 7.13 -1.60
C TYR A 45 0.47 7.53 -0.44
N ILE A 46 0.80 8.66 0.18
CA ILE A 46 0.02 9.25 1.26
C ILE A 46 -0.42 10.65 0.87
N ALA A 47 -1.58 11.07 1.36
CA ALA A 47 -2.13 12.38 1.12
C ALA A 47 -2.51 13.08 2.43
N LYS A 48 -2.38 14.40 2.44
CA LYS A 48 -2.88 15.29 3.50
C LYS A 48 -3.10 16.67 2.92
N ASP A 49 -4.19 17.34 3.32
CA ASP A 49 -4.51 18.72 2.92
C ASP A 49 -4.45 18.94 1.39
N GLY A 50 -4.87 17.93 0.62
CA GLY A 50 -4.89 17.98 -0.86
C GLY A 50 -3.53 17.74 -1.54
N ALA A 51 -2.45 17.52 -0.79
CA ALA A 51 -1.13 17.19 -1.32
C ALA A 51 -0.86 15.68 -1.21
N GLN A 52 -0.40 15.07 -2.31
CA GLN A 52 0.01 13.66 -2.39
C GLN A 52 1.53 13.54 -2.49
N LEU A 53 2.10 12.57 -1.77
CA LEU A 53 3.54 12.32 -1.72
C LEU A 53 3.82 10.80 -1.74
N PRO A 54 4.93 10.36 -2.36
CA PRO A 54 5.41 8.98 -2.22
C PRO A 54 5.87 8.74 -0.77
N TRP A 55 5.50 7.61 -0.18
CA TRP A 55 5.84 7.30 1.22
C TRP A 55 6.72 6.06 1.36
N LYS A 56 6.34 4.94 0.74
CA LYS A 56 7.08 3.68 0.83
C LYS A 56 7.17 3.00 -0.52
N HIS A 57 8.30 2.36 -0.75
CA HIS A 57 8.56 1.49 -1.90
C HIS A 57 9.02 0.13 -1.40
N PHE A 58 8.41 -0.92 -1.94
CA PHE A 58 8.84 -2.30 -1.72
C PHE A 58 9.23 -2.89 -3.06
N ASN A 59 10.51 -3.19 -3.24
CA ASN A 59 11.00 -3.68 -4.51
C ASN A 59 10.35 -5.03 -4.92
N LYS A 60 10.42 -5.34 -6.21
CA LYS A 60 9.83 -6.55 -6.81
C LYS A 60 10.32 -7.90 -6.26
N ASN A 61 11.45 -7.93 -5.54
CA ASN A 61 11.98 -9.16 -4.96
C ASN A 61 11.36 -9.47 -3.59
N MET A 62 10.57 -8.54 -3.02
CA MET A 62 9.86 -8.75 -1.77
C MET A 62 8.64 -9.64 -1.98
N ALA A 63 8.43 -10.61 -1.08
CA ALA A 63 7.19 -11.38 -1.05
C ALA A 63 6.05 -10.49 -0.53
N VAL A 64 4.97 -10.37 -1.32
CA VAL A 64 3.82 -9.51 -1.01
C VAL A 64 2.52 -10.26 -1.29
N SER A 65 1.57 -10.17 -0.36
CA SER A 65 0.18 -10.56 -0.60
C SER A 65 -0.63 -9.32 -0.99
N ILE A 66 -1.33 -9.38 -2.12
CA ILE A 66 -2.16 -8.29 -2.65
C ILE A 66 -3.64 -8.59 -2.44
N GLU A 67 -4.40 -7.59 -1.98
CA GLU A 67 -5.84 -7.60 -1.98
C GLU A 67 -6.35 -6.51 -2.92
N TYR A 68 -7.07 -6.91 -3.97
CA TYR A 68 -7.65 -5.97 -4.93
C TYR A 68 -8.96 -5.41 -4.43
N ASN A 69 -9.31 -4.20 -4.88
CA ASN A 69 -10.65 -3.69 -4.66
C ASN A 69 -11.66 -4.54 -5.45
N LEU A 70 -12.72 -4.98 -4.75
CA LEU A 70 -13.81 -5.77 -5.31
C LEU A 70 -15.07 -4.95 -5.57
N ASP A 71 -15.07 -3.67 -5.19
CA ASP A 71 -16.17 -2.76 -5.49
C ASP A 71 -16.19 -2.52 -7.02
N TYR A 72 -17.30 -2.93 -7.64
CA TYR A 72 -17.59 -2.81 -9.07
C TYR A 72 -18.73 -1.82 -9.32
#